data_AF-A0A542Z861-F1
#
_entry.id   AF-A0A542Z861-F1
#
_cell.length_a   1.000
_cell.length_b   1.000
_cell.length_c   1.000
_cell.angle_alpha   90.00
_cell.angle_beta   90.00
_cell.angle_gamma   90.00
#
_symmetry.space_group_name_H-M   'P 1'
#
loop_
_entity.id
_entity.type
_entity.pdbx_description
1 polymer ?
#
loop_
_entity_poly.entity_id
_entity_poly.type
_entity_poly.pdbx_seq_one_letter_code
_entity_poly.pdbx_strand_id
1 'polypeptide(L)'
;MNPDCAQGKHAACTGDAWNEIADELTACDCDCHQDRPDLPQNRPENATGGAERASGGSDEQGGLKSDSAGSAVGRLDEIRAREQAATGGPWAFHADSGAPLDADAVDAADGTEVCSYLLPANAEFIAHAREDIPRLLAAVDAVLELHKATRYGDMVGDLKHALTHDVLVCPICEDGTGGYETYPCPTVRAITEAVGS
;
A
#
# COMPACT_ATOMS: atom_id res chain seq x y z
N MET A 1 10.96 7.26 -9.80
CA MET A 1 10.86 8.46 -10.66
C MET A 1 9.41 8.52 -11.09
N ASN A 2 8.67 9.54 -10.66
CA ASN A 2 7.22 9.56 -10.78
C ASN A 2 6.84 10.37 -12.04
N PRO A 3 6.32 9.74 -13.11
CA PRO A 3 6.14 10.38 -14.42
C PRO A 3 5.02 11.46 -14.46
N ASP A 4 4.29 11.68 -13.37
CA ASP A 4 3.04 12.45 -13.38
C ASP A 4 3.16 13.95 -13.06
N CYS A 5 4.36 14.54 -13.10
CA CYS A 5 4.54 15.98 -12.83
C CYS A 5 3.93 16.90 -13.91
N ALA A 6 4.03 16.53 -15.18
CA ALA A 6 3.51 17.35 -16.28
C ALA A 6 1.97 17.47 -16.31
N GLN A 7 1.25 16.58 -15.61
CA GLN A 7 -0.22 16.53 -15.65
C GLN A 7 -0.89 17.11 -14.38
N GLY A 8 -0.12 17.62 -13.42
CA GLY A 8 -0.66 18.26 -12.22
C GLY A 8 -1.44 17.33 -11.27
N LYS A 9 -1.23 16.00 -11.36
CA LYS A 9 -1.98 14.98 -10.60
C LYS A 9 -1.18 14.32 -9.47
N HIS A 10 -0.23 15.03 -8.87
CA HIS A 10 0.57 14.48 -7.76
C HIS A 10 0.18 15.06 -6.40
N ALA A 11 0.22 14.21 -5.37
CA ALA A 11 0.05 14.63 -3.97
C ALA A 11 1.23 15.47 -3.44
N ALA A 12 2.42 15.33 -4.05
CA ALA A 12 3.61 16.12 -3.74
C ALA A 12 4.47 16.30 -5.01
N CYS A 13 4.86 17.54 -5.32
CA CYS A 13 5.75 17.86 -6.44
C CYS A 13 7.20 18.00 -5.98
N THR A 14 8.15 17.41 -6.70
CA THR A 14 9.58 17.59 -6.43
C THR A 14 10.20 18.76 -7.19
N GLY A 15 9.44 19.43 -8.07
CA GLY A 15 9.92 20.52 -8.93
C GLY A 15 10.56 20.09 -10.24
N ASP A 16 10.79 18.78 -10.41
CA ASP A 16 11.41 18.20 -11.61
C ASP A 16 10.36 17.45 -12.45
N ALA A 17 10.45 17.58 -13.77
CA ALA A 17 9.63 16.86 -14.75
C ALA A 17 10.52 16.25 -15.86
N TRP A 18 9.98 15.29 -16.62
CA TRP A 18 10.64 14.71 -17.78
C TRP A 18 10.08 15.31 -19.07
N ASN A 19 10.95 15.77 -19.97
CA ASN A 19 10.57 16.20 -21.30
C ASN A 19 10.70 15.01 -22.27
N GLU A 20 9.59 14.38 -22.63
CA GLU A 20 9.59 13.21 -23.54
C GLU A 20 10.11 13.51 -24.95
N ILE A 21 10.05 14.79 -25.40
CA ILE A 21 10.51 15.17 -26.74
C ILE A 21 12.02 15.32 -26.79
N ALA A 22 12.61 15.88 -25.72
CA ALA A 22 14.05 16.12 -25.62
C ALA A 22 14.81 15.01 -24.87
N ASP A 23 14.09 14.07 -24.25
CA ASP A 23 14.61 12.98 -23.42
C ASP A 23 15.53 13.47 -22.29
N GLU A 24 15.13 14.55 -21.61
CA GLU A 24 15.89 15.18 -20.54
C GLU A 24 15.01 15.67 -19.37
N LEU A 25 15.65 15.89 -18.21
CA LEU A 25 15.03 16.53 -17.04
C LEU A 25 14.77 18.01 -17.33
N THR A 26 13.55 18.46 -17.05
CA THR A 26 13.12 19.86 -17.17
C THR A 26 12.43 20.31 -15.87
N ALA A 27 12.24 21.61 -15.70
CA ALA A 27 11.44 22.14 -14.61
C ALA A 27 9.96 21.75 -14.75
N CYS A 28 9.32 21.42 -13.64
CA CYS A 28 7.88 21.18 -13.61
C CYS A 28 7.09 22.48 -13.81
N ASP A 29 6.15 22.49 -14.74
CA ASP A 29 5.32 23.66 -15.10
C ASP A 29 3.92 23.63 -14.46
N CYS A 30 3.75 22.91 -13.35
CA CYS A 30 2.47 22.85 -12.65
C CYS A 30 2.25 24.09 -11.74
N ASP A 31 0.98 24.44 -11.51
CA ASP A 31 0.58 25.60 -10.71
C ASP A 31 1.14 25.59 -9.27
N CYS A 32 1.54 24.42 -8.76
CA CYS A 32 2.18 24.29 -7.44
C CYS A 32 3.50 25.08 -7.31
N HIS A 33 4.16 25.40 -8.42
CA HIS A 33 5.42 26.17 -8.46
C HIS A 33 5.27 27.59 -9.02
N GLN A 34 4.12 27.93 -9.63
CA GLN A 34 3.91 29.22 -10.27
C GLN A 34 3.68 30.37 -9.26
N ASP A 35 3.48 30.08 -7.96
CA ASP A 35 2.99 31.04 -6.96
C ASP A 35 3.91 31.33 -5.75
N ARG A 36 5.24 31.25 -5.91
CA ARG A 36 6.17 31.71 -4.84
C ARG A 36 7.21 32.72 -5.34
N PRO A 37 6.85 34.01 -5.49
CA PRO A 37 7.82 35.05 -5.81
C PRO A 37 8.73 35.50 -4.66
N ASP A 38 8.68 34.91 -3.46
CA ASP A 38 9.53 35.36 -2.33
C ASP A 38 9.79 34.28 -1.27
N LEU A 39 10.72 33.36 -1.50
CA LEU A 39 11.42 32.72 -0.37
C LEU A 39 12.93 32.65 -0.60
N PRO A 40 13.74 33.27 0.28
CA PRO A 40 15.19 33.30 0.15
C PRO A 40 15.82 31.95 0.51
N GLN A 41 16.88 31.61 -0.21
CA GLN A 41 17.71 30.45 0.05
C GLN A 41 18.44 30.57 1.40
N ASN A 42 18.35 29.53 2.22
CA ASN A 42 19.29 29.08 3.25
C ASN A 42 19.96 30.14 4.17
N ARG A 43 19.59 30.11 5.46
CA ARG A 43 20.56 30.03 6.58
C ARG A 43 19.91 29.62 7.92
N PRO A 44 20.65 28.96 8.84
CA PRO A 44 20.17 28.52 10.14
C PRO A 44 20.41 29.58 11.23
N GLU A 45 19.62 29.52 12.32
CA GLU A 45 20.02 29.64 13.76
C GLU A 45 18.86 30.09 14.68
N ASN A 46 18.65 29.29 15.74
CA ASN A 46 18.18 29.56 17.12
C ASN A 46 17.33 30.82 17.46
N ALA A 47 16.20 30.61 18.19
CA ALA A 47 16.06 30.94 19.63
C ALA A 47 14.58 31.03 20.12
N THR A 48 14.24 30.17 21.10
CA THR A 48 13.44 30.36 22.33
C THR A 48 12.21 31.30 22.45
N GLY A 49 11.15 30.73 23.04
CA GLY A 49 10.07 31.39 23.83
C GLY A 49 8.67 31.02 23.33
N GLY A 50 7.68 30.57 24.09
CA GLY A 50 7.47 30.42 25.53
C GLY A 50 5.99 30.73 25.85
N ALA A 51 5.28 29.78 26.49
CA ALA A 51 4.03 29.91 27.27
C ALA A 51 2.72 30.33 26.53
N GLU A 52 1.47 30.01 26.92
CA GLU A 52 0.78 29.12 27.88
C GLU A 52 -0.75 29.27 27.62
N ARG A 53 -1.56 28.21 27.89
CA ARG A 53 -3.01 28.22 28.31
C ARG A 53 -4.09 28.70 27.32
N ALA A 54 -5.35 28.23 27.29
CA ALA A 54 -6.11 27.18 27.99
C ALA A 54 -7.49 26.95 27.28
N SER A 55 -8.14 25.82 27.62
CA SER A 55 -9.60 25.61 27.77
C SER A 55 -10.53 25.51 26.53
N GLY A 56 -11.11 24.30 26.38
CA GLY A 56 -12.56 24.11 26.55
C GLY A 56 -13.42 24.11 25.28
N GLY A 57 -14.10 22.99 25.01
CA GLY A 57 -15.18 22.93 24.03
C GLY A 57 -15.55 21.51 23.65
N SER A 58 -16.48 20.91 24.40
CA SER A 58 -17.08 19.60 24.14
C SER A 58 -18.11 19.74 23.01
N ASP A 59 -17.80 19.20 21.83
CA ASP A 59 -18.81 18.99 20.79
C ASP A 59 -18.98 17.47 20.59
N GLU A 60 -20.03 16.94 21.22
CA GLU A 60 -20.64 15.67 20.87
C GLU A 60 -21.21 15.80 19.44
N GLN A 61 -20.45 15.33 18.46
CA GLN A 61 -20.93 15.14 17.11
C GLN A 61 -20.64 13.73 16.63
N GLY A 62 -21.71 13.06 16.19
CA GLY A 62 -21.64 12.12 15.09
C GLY A 62 -21.32 10.69 15.48
N GLY A 63 -22.38 9.89 15.62
CA GLY A 63 -22.26 8.45 15.47
C GLY A 63 -21.55 8.14 14.15
N LEU A 64 -20.35 7.60 14.25
CA LEU A 64 -19.63 6.98 13.14
C LEU A 64 -20.43 5.75 12.73
N LYS A 65 -21.31 5.91 11.76
CA LYS A 65 -21.66 4.82 10.86
C LYS A 65 -20.37 4.46 10.14
N SER A 66 -19.68 3.46 10.68
CA SER A 66 -18.53 2.82 10.06
C SER A 66 -19.01 2.05 8.83
N ASP A 67 -19.31 2.78 7.76
CA ASP A 67 -19.36 2.22 6.41
C ASP A 67 -17.91 2.09 5.91
N SER A 68 -17.13 1.24 6.60
CA SER A 68 -15.76 0.92 6.24
C SER A 68 -15.74 -0.25 5.25
N ALA A 69 -16.11 0.03 4.01
CA ALA A 69 -15.71 -0.77 2.84
C ALA A 69 -14.23 -0.51 2.46
N GLY A 70 -13.34 -0.45 3.46
CA GLY A 70 -11.95 -0.03 3.28
C GLY A 70 -11.08 -0.33 4.50
N SER A 71 -11.21 -1.54 5.04
CA SER A 71 -10.11 -2.13 5.83
C SER A 71 -9.23 -2.91 4.87
N ALA A 72 -7.90 -2.86 5.01
CA ALA A 72 -7.00 -3.65 4.17
C ALA A 72 -7.30 -5.15 4.24
N VAL A 73 -7.82 -5.63 5.37
CA VAL A 73 -8.34 -7.00 5.50
C VAL A 73 -9.46 -7.26 4.49
N GLY A 74 -10.43 -6.34 4.38
CA GLY A 74 -11.52 -6.44 3.40
C GLY A 74 -11.02 -6.41 1.95
N ARG A 75 -9.99 -5.61 1.64
CA ARG A 75 -9.43 -5.58 0.29
C ARG A 75 -8.62 -6.85 -0.04
N LEU A 76 -7.89 -7.43 0.91
CA LEU A 76 -7.27 -8.74 0.71
C LEU A 76 -8.32 -9.83 0.46
N ASP A 77 -9.44 -9.79 1.19
CA ASP A 77 -10.56 -10.71 0.99
C ASP A 77 -11.18 -10.55 -0.41
N GLU A 78 -11.34 -9.32 -0.90
CA GLU A 78 -11.77 -9.08 -2.29
C GLU A 78 -10.81 -9.69 -3.32
N ILE A 79 -9.50 -9.53 -3.12
CA ILE A 79 -8.49 -10.07 -4.04
C ILE A 79 -8.53 -11.60 -4.00
N ARG A 80 -8.66 -12.23 -2.82
CA ARG A 80 -8.88 -13.67 -2.69
C ARG A 80 -10.13 -14.13 -3.41
N ALA A 81 -11.24 -13.40 -3.26
CA ALA A 81 -12.49 -13.77 -3.91
C ALA A 81 -12.34 -13.75 -5.45
N ARG A 82 -11.64 -12.77 -6.00
CA ARG A 82 -11.35 -12.71 -7.45
C ARG A 82 -10.40 -13.83 -7.89
N GLU A 83 -9.37 -14.12 -7.10
CA GLU A 83 -8.45 -15.22 -7.35
C GLU A 83 -9.18 -16.57 -7.38
N GLN A 84 -10.06 -16.83 -6.41
CA GLN A 84 -10.84 -18.08 -6.34
C GLN A 84 -11.90 -18.19 -7.43
N ALA A 85 -12.45 -17.07 -7.90
CA ALA A 85 -13.43 -17.03 -8.98
C ALA A 85 -12.80 -17.21 -10.37
N ALA A 86 -11.49 -17.00 -10.51
CA ALA A 86 -10.78 -17.19 -11.77
C ALA A 86 -10.70 -18.67 -12.16
N THR A 87 -10.49 -18.94 -13.45
CA THR A 87 -10.31 -20.29 -13.98
C THR A 87 -9.19 -21.03 -13.22
N GLY A 88 -9.41 -22.31 -12.91
CA GLY A 88 -8.41 -23.13 -12.24
C GLY A 88 -7.09 -23.21 -13.03
N GLY A 89 -5.98 -23.33 -12.30
CA GLY A 89 -4.64 -23.52 -12.88
C GLY A 89 -4.23 -25.00 -12.94
N PRO A 90 -3.01 -25.30 -13.44
CA PRO A 90 -2.06 -24.34 -13.99
C PRO A 90 -2.54 -23.78 -15.33
N TRP A 91 -2.10 -22.56 -15.64
CA TRP A 91 -2.30 -21.94 -16.96
C TRP A 91 -1.01 -22.06 -17.75
N ALA A 92 -1.12 -22.28 -19.06
CA ALA A 92 0.01 -22.43 -19.96
C ALA A 92 -0.08 -21.42 -21.10
N PHE A 93 1.06 -20.81 -21.41
CA PHE A 93 1.21 -20.00 -22.61
C PHE A 93 1.36 -20.90 -23.83
N HIS A 94 0.55 -20.63 -24.86
CA HIS A 94 0.63 -21.26 -26.16
C HIS A 94 0.96 -20.21 -27.22
N ALA A 95 2.19 -20.27 -27.71
CA ALA A 95 2.60 -19.50 -28.88
C ALA A 95 1.93 -20.09 -30.12
N ASP A 96 1.36 -19.23 -30.96
CA ASP A 96 0.70 -19.63 -32.21
C ASP A 96 -0.36 -20.73 -32.01
N SER A 97 -1.49 -20.34 -31.42
CA SER A 97 -2.64 -21.22 -31.13
C SER A 97 -3.26 -21.90 -32.38
N GLY A 98 -2.73 -21.66 -33.59
CA GLY A 98 -3.32 -22.10 -34.85
C GLY A 98 -4.63 -21.38 -35.19
N ALA A 99 -4.98 -20.35 -34.41
CA ALA A 99 -6.07 -19.44 -34.72
C ALA A 99 -5.72 -18.65 -36.00
N PRO A 100 -6.70 -18.29 -36.84
CA PRO A 100 -6.49 -17.64 -38.14
C PRO A 100 -5.83 -16.23 -38.09
N LEU A 101 -5.33 -15.81 -36.93
CA LEU A 101 -4.68 -14.53 -36.67
C LEU A 101 -3.37 -14.66 -35.88
N ASP A 102 -2.77 -15.85 -35.77
CA ASP A 102 -1.49 -16.11 -35.06
C ASP A 102 -1.45 -15.45 -33.67
N ALA A 103 -2.55 -15.61 -32.92
CA ALA A 103 -2.72 -14.99 -31.62
C ALA A 103 -2.16 -15.91 -30.53
N ASP A 104 -1.21 -15.38 -29.77
CA ASP A 104 -0.76 -15.97 -28.51
C ASP A 104 -1.92 -16.06 -27.52
N ALA A 105 -2.01 -17.21 -26.84
CA ALA A 105 -3.11 -17.52 -25.93
C ALA A 105 -2.58 -18.10 -24.60
N VAL A 106 -3.43 -18.01 -23.58
CA VAL A 106 -3.25 -18.66 -22.29
C VAL A 106 -4.40 -19.63 -22.10
N ASP A 107 -4.07 -20.91 -21.91
CA ASP A 107 -5.03 -21.98 -21.73
C ASP A 107 -4.91 -22.59 -20.34
N ALA A 108 -6.03 -23.04 -19.77
CA ALA A 108 -6.03 -23.89 -18.60
C ALA A 108 -5.58 -25.31 -18.97
N ALA A 109 -5.21 -26.11 -17.96
CA ALA A 109 -4.73 -27.49 -18.17
C ALA A 109 -5.73 -28.41 -18.92
N ASP A 110 -7.02 -28.09 -18.93
CA ASP A 110 -8.06 -28.83 -19.66
C ASP A 110 -8.27 -28.33 -21.10
N GLY A 111 -7.47 -27.35 -21.56
CA GLY A 111 -7.58 -26.72 -22.87
C GLY A 111 -8.63 -25.62 -22.95
N THR A 112 -9.22 -25.18 -21.82
CA THR A 112 -10.10 -24.02 -21.79
C THR A 112 -9.29 -22.74 -22.00
N GLU A 113 -9.61 -21.97 -23.03
CA GLU A 113 -9.00 -20.66 -23.27
C GLU A 113 -9.33 -19.69 -22.11
N VAL A 114 -8.28 -19.19 -21.46
CA VAL A 114 -8.38 -18.17 -20.39
C VAL A 114 -8.32 -16.77 -20.99
N CYS A 115 -7.42 -16.57 -21.95
CA CYS A 115 -7.24 -15.30 -22.66
C CYS A 115 -6.54 -15.53 -24.00
N SER A 116 -6.89 -14.74 -25.03
CA SER A 116 -6.27 -14.79 -26.36
C SER A 116 -5.93 -13.38 -26.86
N TYR A 117 -5.19 -13.30 -27.97
CA TYR A 117 -4.74 -12.05 -28.60
C TYR A 117 -3.79 -11.22 -27.71
N LEU A 118 -2.89 -11.91 -27.01
CA LEU A 118 -1.93 -11.29 -26.13
C LEU A 118 -0.60 -11.06 -26.85
N LEU A 119 0.19 -10.11 -26.35
CA LEU A 119 1.63 -10.11 -26.62
C LEU A 119 2.27 -11.24 -25.79
N PRO A 120 3.36 -11.89 -26.26
CA PRO A 120 3.97 -13.01 -25.56
C PRO A 120 4.27 -12.72 -24.07
N ALA A 121 4.78 -11.51 -23.78
CA ALA A 121 5.09 -11.08 -22.42
C ALA A 121 3.85 -10.97 -21.52
N ASN A 122 2.71 -10.54 -22.08
CA ASN A 122 1.45 -10.47 -21.32
C ASN A 122 0.89 -11.88 -21.08
N ALA A 123 1.01 -12.78 -22.07
CA ALA A 123 0.57 -14.16 -21.94
C ALA A 123 1.36 -14.90 -20.86
N GLU A 124 2.68 -14.76 -20.86
CA GLU A 124 3.56 -15.33 -19.83
C GLU A 124 3.23 -14.79 -18.43
N PHE A 125 3.07 -13.46 -18.29
CA PHE A 125 2.68 -12.85 -17.01
C PHE A 125 1.33 -13.38 -16.50
N ILE A 126 0.32 -13.45 -17.38
CA ILE A 126 -1.01 -13.95 -17.03
C ILE A 126 -0.93 -15.42 -16.63
N ALA A 127 -0.21 -16.25 -17.37
CA ALA A 127 -0.04 -17.67 -17.07
C ALA A 127 0.53 -17.88 -15.65
N HIS A 128 1.54 -17.09 -15.26
CA HIS A 128 2.13 -17.16 -13.92
C HIS A 128 1.27 -16.56 -12.80
N ALA A 129 0.37 -15.62 -13.11
CA ALA A 129 -0.48 -14.95 -12.12
C ALA A 129 -1.31 -15.94 -11.28
N ARG A 130 -1.71 -17.08 -11.86
CA ARG A 130 -2.47 -18.13 -11.17
C ARG A 130 -1.72 -18.80 -10.02
N GLU A 131 -0.38 -18.80 -10.06
CA GLU A 131 0.46 -19.32 -8.99
C GLU A 131 1.03 -18.20 -8.10
N ASP A 132 1.37 -17.07 -8.69
CA ASP A 132 2.02 -15.97 -7.99
C ASP A 132 1.07 -15.22 -7.07
N ILE A 133 -0.17 -14.95 -7.49
CA ILE A 133 -1.15 -14.23 -6.67
C ILE A 133 -1.45 -14.99 -5.36
N PRO A 134 -1.80 -16.30 -5.38
CA PRO A 134 -1.99 -17.05 -4.13
C PRO A 134 -0.76 -17.05 -3.23
N ARG A 135 0.45 -17.16 -3.81
CA ARG A 135 1.71 -17.13 -3.05
C ARG A 135 1.92 -15.78 -2.37
N LEU A 136 1.65 -14.68 -3.06
CA LEU A 136 1.74 -13.32 -2.52
C LEU A 136 0.71 -13.10 -1.40
N LEU A 137 -0.53 -13.53 -1.60
CA LEU A 137 -1.58 -13.45 -0.56
C LEU A 137 -1.19 -14.23 0.70
N ALA A 138 -0.64 -15.43 0.55
CA ALA A 138 -0.15 -16.24 1.66
C ALA A 138 1.04 -15.58 2.38
N ALA A 139 1.94 -14.92 1.64
CA ALA A 139 3.04 -14.18 2.24
C ALA A 139 2.56 -12.96 3.04
N VAL A 140 1.58 -12.21 2.52
CA VAL A 140 0.96 -11.09 3.25
C VAL A 140 0.27 -11.58 4.52
N ASP A 141 -0.48 -12.68 4.46
CA ASP A 141 -1.08 -13.31 5.65
C ASP A 141 -0.03 -13.65 6.70
N ALA A 142 1.07 -14.29 6.29
CA ALA A 142 2.11 -14.70 7.21
C ALA A 142 2.73 -13.49 7.94
N VAL A 143 2.91 -12.36 7.25
CA VAL A 143 3.38 -11.12 7.89
C VAL A 143 2.32 -10.57 8.85
N LEU A 144 1.06 -10.48 8.44
CA LEU A 144 0.00 -9.98 9.31
C LEU A 144 -0.22 -10.87 10.55
N GLU A 145 -0.06 -12.18 10.41
CA GLU A 145 -0.12 -13.17 11.47
C GLU A 145 1.00 -12.99 12.50
N LEU A 146 2.22 -12.71 12.04
CA LEU A 146 3.35 -12.39 12.91
C LEU A 146 3.10 -11.08 13.68
N HIS A 147 2.55 -10.08 13.01
CA HIS A 147 2.36 -8.74 13.57
C HIS A 147 1.01 -8.55 14.29
N LYS A 148 0.48 -9.58 14.96
CA LYS A 148 -0.80 -9.50 15.67
C LYS A 148 -0.79 -8.53 16.86
N ALA A 149 -1.93 -7.85 17.03
CA ALA A 149 -2.21 -7.07 18.22
C ALA A 149 -2.19 -7.98 19.46
N THR A 150 -1.30 -7.67 20.40
CA THR A 150 -1.21 -8.36 21.69
C THR A 150 -1.40 -7.34 22.80
N ARG A 151 -2.15 -7.69 23.85
CA ARG A 151 -2.24 -6.81 25.01
C ARG A 151 -0.90 -6.79 25.74
N TYR A 152 -0.40 -5.60 26.03
CA TYR A 152 0.89 -5.44 26.72
C TYR A 152 0.97 -6.25 28.02
N GLY A 153 -0.13 -6.26 28.79
CA GLY A 153 -0.26 -7.04 30.03
C GLY A 153 -0.04 -8.55 29.89
N ASP A 154 -0.44 -9.13 28.75
CA ASP A 154 -0.34 -10.57 28.52
C ASP A 154 1.11 -11.01 28.26
N MET A 155 2.00 -10.09 27.85
CA MET A 155 3.39 -10.40 27.52
C MET A 155 4.35 -10.31 28.71
N VAL A 156 4.17 -9.33 29.58
CA VAL A 156 5.12 -9.02 30.66
C VAL A 156 4.91 -9.93 31.88
N GLY A 157 3.77 -10.62 31.98
CA GLY A 157 3.47 -11.55 33.08
C GLY A 157 3.34 -10.91 34.47
N ASP A 158 3.43 -9.58 34.56
CA ASP A 158 3.24 -8.81 35.79
C ASP A 158 1.80 -8.28 35.85
N LEU A 159 1.03 -8.82 36.80
CA LEU A 159 -0.36 -8.46 37.03
C LEU A 159 -0.54 -6.96 37.28
N LYS A 160 0.47 -6.26 37.83
CA LYS A 160 0.40 -4.81 38.06
C LYS A 160 0.47 -3.99 36.76
N HIS A 161 1.25 -4.45 35.79
CA HIS A 161 1.35 -3.81 34.47
C HIS A 161 0.14 -4.15 33.59
N ALA A 162 -0.39 -5.37 33.71
CA ALA A 162 -1.59 -5.80 32.98
C ALA A 162 -2.86 -5.01 33.34
N LEU A 163 -2.95 -4.52 34.59
CA LEU A 163 -4.10 -3.73 35.04
C LEU A 163 -4.00 -2.23 34.71
N THR A 164 -2.83 -1.75 34.31
CA THR A 164 -2.57 -0.31 34.11
C THR A 164 -2.41 0.08 32.65
N HIS A 165 -2.12 -0.87 31.75
CA HIS A 165 -1.88 -0.60 30.34
C HIS A 165 -2.77 -1.49 29.45
N ASP A 166 -4.01 -1.05 29.19
CA ASP A 166 -4.88 -1.63 28.17
C ASP A 166 -4.50 -1.11 26.77
N VAL A 167 -3.21 -1.27 26.44
CA VAL A 167 -2.64 -0.85 25.16
C VAL A 167 -2.33 -2.11 24.35
N LEU A 168 -2.77 -2.11 23.10
CA LEU A 168 -2.39 -3.13 22.13
C LEU A 168 -1.04 -2.77 21.53
N VAL A 169 -0.13 -3.73 21.51
CA VAL A 169 1.21 -3.60 20.97
C VAL A 169 1.50 -4.72 19.99
N CYS A 170 2.51 -4.53 19.16
CA CYS A 170 3.03 -5.57 18.28
C CYS A 170 4.24 -6.25 18.97
N PRO A 171 4.21 -7.57 19.19
CA PRO A 171 5.31 -8.27 19.88
C PRO A 171 6.59 -8.36 19.02
N ILE A 172 6.50 -8.10 17.72
CA ILE A 172 7.60 -8.25 16.76
C ILE A 172 8.38 -6.94 16.57
N CYS A 173 7.71 -5.80 16.69
CA CYS A 173 8.34 -4.50 16.45
C CYS A 173 8.80 -3.88 17.76
N GLU A 174 10.08 -3.53 17.83
CA GLU A 174 10.66 -2.76 18.93
C GLU A 174 10.61 -1.24 18.64
N ASP A 175 10.35 -0.45 19.68
CA ASP A 175 10.26 1.03 19.59
C ASP A 175 11.63 1.75 19.65
N GLY A 176 12.72 0.99 19.62
CA GLY A 176 14.09 1.50 19.76
C GLY A 176 14.52 1.85 21.20
N THR A 177 13.62 1.74 22.18
CA THR A 177 13.93 1.88 23.62
C THR A 177 13.97 0.53 24.35
N GLY A 178 13.80 -0.57 23.61
CA GLY A 178 13.60 -1.92 24.14
C GLY A 178 12.16 -2.20 24.56
N GLY A 179 11.22 -1.29 24.23
CA GLY A 179 9.78 -1.48 24.35
C GLY A 179 9.16 -2.02 23.06
N TYR A 180 7.86 -2.33 23.12
CA TYR A 180 7.09 -2.81 21.97
C TYR A 180 6.33 -1.66 21.32
N GLU A 181 6.31 -1.63 19.99
CA GLU A 181 5.54 -0.65 19.23
C GLU A 181 4.03 -0.79 19.46
N THR A 182 3.33 0.34 19.54
CA THR A 182 1.86 0.34 19.63
C THR A 182 1.24 -0.23 18.34
N TYR A 183 0.20 -1.04 18.48
CA TYR A 183 -0.55 -1.57 17.34
C TYR A 183 -1.60 -0.56 16.86
N PRO A 184 -1.80 -0.36 15.53
CA PRO A 184 -1.06 -1.00 14.43
C PRO A 184 0.37 -0.46 14.33
N CYS A 185 1.34 -1.38 14.29
CA CYS A 185 2.76 -1.03 14.18
C CYS A 185 3.09 -0.55 12.75
N PRO A 186 4.28 0.06 12.53
CA PRO A 186 4.65 0.62 11.22
C PRO A 186 4.49 -0.35 10.05
N THR A 187 4.83 -1.64 10.22
CA THR A 187 4.68 -2.67 9.19
C THR A 187 3.21 -2.89 8.81
N VAL A 188 2.33 -3.05 9.80
CA VAL A 188 0.89 -3.27 9.56
C VAL A 188 0.26 -2.05 8.90
N ARG A 189 0.65 -0.84 9.32
CA ARG A 189 0.20 0.40 8.65
C ARG A 189 0.65 0.45 7.20
N ALA A 190 1.92 0.18 6.93
CA ALA A 190 2.45 0.18 5.57
C ALA A 190 1.74 -0.82 4.65
N ILE A 191 1.48 -2.05 5.13
CA ILE A 191 0.69 -3.03 4.38
C ILE A 191 -0.75 -2.55 4.18
N THR A 192 -1.35 -1.99 5.23
CA THR A 192 -2.74 -1.53 5.18
C THR A 192 -2.91 -0.39 4.18
N GLU A 193 -1.99 0.57 4.19
CA GLU A 193 -1.94 1.69 3.25
C GLU A 193 -1.71 1.20 1.83
N ALA A 194 -0.73 0.31 1.60
CA ALA A 194 -0.40 -0.19 0.27
C ALA A 194 -1.50 -1.07 -0.35
N VAL A 195 -2.26 -1.78 0.47
CA VAL A 195 -3.39 -2.61 0.00
C VAL A 195 -4.66 -1.78 -0.14
N GLY A 196 -4.86 -0.77 0.71
CA GLY A 196 -6.07 0.05 0.73
C GLY A 196 -6.08 1.24 -0.25
N SER A 197 -4.93 1.62 -0.81
CA SER A 197 -4.78 2.62 -1.88
C SER A 197 -5.20 2.09 -3.25
#